data_AF-K1R1C9-F1
#
_entry.id   AF-K1R1C9-F1
#
_cell.length_a   1.000
_cell.length_b   1.000
_cell.length_c   1.000
_cell.angle_alpha   90.00
_cell.angle_beta   90.00
_cell.angle_gamma   90.00
#
_symmetry.space_group_name_H-M   'P 1'
#
loop_
_entity.id
_entity.type
_entity.pdbx_description
1 polymer ?
#
loop_
_entity_poly.entity_id
_entity_poly.type
_entity_poly.pdbx_seq_one_letter_code
_entity_poly.pdbx_strand_id
1 'polypeptide(L)'
;MATKVVANPEIDILKEEREGRLREVGNQAVWSLSSCKPGFGVDQLLDNTVDTYWQSDGPQPHLVNIQFRRKTTIHDVCIYTDYKADESYTPNRPCIRMDCGAVGVAPMVAVGADGVEWETFPENC
;
A
#
# COMPACT_ATOMS: atom_id res chain seq x y z
N MET A 1 -12.45 18.44 -3.31
CA MET A 1 -13.42 17.73 -2.46
C MET A 1 -12.90 16.32 -2.32
N ALA A 2 -12.55 15.87 -1.11
CA ALA A 2 -12.08 14.51 -0.89
C ALA A 2 -13.24 13.54 -1.10
N THR A 3 -13.13 12.66 -2.09
CA THR A 3 -14.11 11.60 -2.34
C THR A 3 -13.93 10.55 -1.26
N LYS A 4 -14.90 10.46 -0.35
CA LYS A 4 -14.94 9.43 0.69
C LYS A 4 -15.23 8.08 0.03
N VAL A 5 -14.20 7.32 -0.31
CA VAL A 5 -14.35 5.94 -0.77
C VAL A 5 -14.55 5.08 0.47
N VAL A 6 -15.81 4.74 0.76
CA VAL A 6 -16.13 3.73 1.78
C VAL A 6 -15.89 2.37 1.13
N ALA A 7 -15.06 1.53 1.76
CA ALA A 7 -14.83 0.16 1.32
C ALA A 7 -16.19 -0.56 1.21
N ASN A 8 -16.59 -0.92 -0.02
CA ASN A 8 -17.77 -1.72 -0.26
C ASN A 8 -17.38 -3.20 -0.03
N PRO A 9 -17.97 -3.90 0.96
CA PRO A 9 -17.63 -5.28 1.28
C PRO A 9 -17.96 -6.28 0.15
N GLU A 10 -18.70 -5.85 -0.87
CA GLU A 10 -18.99 -6.68 -2.07
C GLU A 10 -17.88 -6.62 -3.13
N ILE A 11 -16.87 -5.75 -2.97
CA ILE A 11 -15.76 -5.67 -3.92
C ILE A 11 -14.76 -6.78 -3.60
N ASP A 12 -14.78 -7.85 -4.42
CA ASP A 12 -13.68 -8.80 -4.48
C ASP A 12 -12.47 -8.12 -5.15
N ILE A 13 -11.58 -7.57 -4.31
CA ILE A 13 -10.36 -6.87 -4.72
C ILE A 13 -9.38 -7.77 -5.50
N LEU A 14 -9.51 -9.10 -5.37
CA LEU A 14 -8.67 -10.09 -6.05
C LEU A 14 -9.33 -10.68 -7.28
N LYS A 15 -10.53 -10.23 -7.65
CA LYS A 15 -11.28 -10.76 -8.80
C LYS A 15 -10.47 -10.66 -10.10
N GLU A 16 -9.85 -9.52 -10.36
CA GLU A 16 -9.13 -9.29 -11.61
C GLU A 16 -7.83 -10.10 -11.69
N GLU A 17 -7.18 -10.34 -10.55
CA GLU A 17 -6.04 -11.24 -10.45
C GLU A 17 -6.45 -12.70 -10.70
N ARG A 18 -7.55 -13.16 -10.08
CA ARG A 18 -8.09 -14.52 -10.27
C ARG A 18 -8.51 -14.79 -11.71
N GLU A 19 -9.03 -13.77 -12.39
CA GLU A 19 -9.38 -13.81 -13.80
C GLU A 19 -8.17 -13.66 -14.73
N GLY A 20 -6.96 -13.47 -14.20
CA GLY A 20 -5.70 -13.35 -14.94
C GLY A 20 -5.55 -12.03 -15.70
N ARG A 21 -6.36 -11.02 -15.40
CA ARG A 21 -6.30 -9.68 -16.01
C ARG A 21 -5.22 -8.82 -15.37
N LEU A 22 -4.98 -9.02 -14.07
CA LEU A 22 -3.89 -8.41 -13.32
C LEU A 22 -2.93 -9.47 -12.78
N ARG A 23 -1.73 -9.05 -12.41
CA ARG A 23 -0.72 -9.89 -11.78
C ARG A 23 -0.03 -9.14 -10.64
N GLU A 24 0.24 -9.83 -9.54
CA GLU A 24 1.09 -9.35 -8.45
C GLU A 24 2.52 -9.09 -8.99
N VAL A 25 3.10 -7.95 -8.63
CA VAL A 25 4.47 -7.55 -9.07
C VAL A 25 5.38 -7.12 -7.92
N GLY A 26 4.92 -7.16 -6.68
CA GLY A 26 5.64 -6.78 -5.48
C GLY A 26 6.92 -7.61 -5.30
N ASN A 27 6.92 -8.88 -5.71
CA ASN A 27 8.14 -9.71 -5.71
C ASN A 27 9.24 -9.24 -6.68
N GLN A 28 8.94 -8.33 -7.61
CA GLN A 28 9.91 -7.77 -8.56
C GLN A 28 10.56 -6.47 -8.04
N ALA A 29 10.05 -5.93 -6.93
CA ALA A 29 10.54 -4.73 -6.30
C ALA A 29 11.49 -5.02 -5.15
N VAL A 30 12.33 -4.04 -4.84
CA VAL A 30 13.08 -3.97 -3.58
C VAL A 30 12.23 -3.19 -2.58
N TRP A 31 11.95 -3.82 -1.44
CA TRP A 31 11.17 -3.23 -0.36
C TRP A 31 12.09 -2.77 0.76
N SER A 32 11.84 -1.58 1.29
CA SER A 32 12.52 -1.07 2.48
C SER A 32 11.56 -0.32 3.38
N LEU A 33 11.80 -0.39 4.69
CA LEU A 33 10.97 0.23 5.71
C LEU A 33 11.80 1.30 6.42
N SER A 34 11.16 2.39 6.84
CA SER A 34 11.82 3.43 7.64
C SER A 34 12.36 2.89 8.97
N SER A 35 11.62 1.97 9.58
CA SER A 35 11.99 1.24 10.80
C SER A 35 11.13 -0.01 10.92
N CYS A 36 11.59 -0.99 11.68
CA CYS A 36 10.81 -2.17 12.04
C CYS A 36 11.26 -2.72 13.38
N LYS A 37 10.33 -3.31 14.13
CA LYS A 37 10.69 -4.18 15.26
C LYS A 37 11.33 -5.47 14.75
N PRO A 38 12.28 -6.06 15.50
CA PRO A 38 12.83 -7.37 15.16
C PRO A 38 11.71 -8.42 15.03
N GLY A 39 11.63 -9.09 13.88
CA GLY A 39 10.61 -10.09 13.58
C GLY A 39 9.27 -9.56 13.04
N PHE A 40 9.15 -8.24 12.82
CA PHE A 40 7.96 -7.60 12.25
C PHE A 40 8.37 -6.64 11.13
N GLY A 41 9.05 -7.17 10.12
CA GLY A 41 9.67 -6.42 9.02
C GLY A 41 8.99 -6.63 7.67
N VAL A 42 9.78 -6.48 6.60
CA VAL A 42 9.32 -6.65 5.21
C VAL A 42 8.78 -8.06 4.97
N ASP A 43 9.40 -9.08 5.58
CA ASP A 43 9.00 -10.46 5.37
C ASP A 43 7.54 -10.69 5.79
N GLN A 44 7.14 -10.15 6.95
CA GLN A 44 5.75 -10.21 7.45
C GLN A 44 4.79 -9.33 6.65
N LEU A 45 5.28 -8.34 5.91
CA LEU A 45 4.44 -7.50 5.04
C LEU A 45 4.10 -8.20 3.71
N LEU A 46 4.91 -9.17 3.29
CA LEU A 46 4.85 -9.80 1.96
C LEU A 46 4.53 -11.31 2.00
N ASP A 47 4.29 -11.88 3.18
CA ASP A 47 4.05 -13.32 3.35
C ASP A 47 2.61 -13.76 3.04
N ASN A 48 1.76 -12.85 2.56
CA ASN A 48 0.36 -13.10 2.16
C ASN A 48 -0.53 -13.69 3.26
N THR A 49 -0.22 -13.43 4.54
CA THR A 49 -1.12 -13.75 5.65
C THR A 49 -1.58 -12.48 6.35
N VAL A 50 -2.76 -12.54 6.97
CA VAL A 50 -3.33 -11.45 7.79
C VAL A 50 -2.95 -11.58 9.27
N ASP A 51 -2.32 -12.70 9.65
CA ASP A 51 -1.92 -12.99 11.03
C ASP A 51 -0.55 -12.38 11.41
N THR A 52 0.25 -12.01 10.40
CA THR A 52 1.55 -11.34 10.57
C THR A 52 1.47 -9.92 10.02
N TYR A 53 2.35 -9.05 10.51
CA TYR A 53 2.31 -7.64 10.17
C TYR A 53 3.69 -7.00 10.30
N TRP A 54 3.85 -5.87 9.63
CA TRP A 54 4.94 -4.94 9.90
C TRP A 54 4.59 -4.06 11.11
N GLN A 55 5.54 -3.89 12.02
CA GLN A 55 5.44 -2.93 13.11
C GLN A 55 6.63 -1.97 13.06
N SER A 56 6.36 -0.68 12.85
CA SER A 56 7.39 0.36 12.92
C SER A 56 7.93 0.55 14.35
N ASP A 57 9.19 0.95 14.45
CA ASP A 57 9.87 1.22 15.74
C ASP A 57 10.74 2.47 15.63
N GLY A 58 10.12 3.60 15.30
CA GLY A 58 10.83 4.87 15.09
C GLY A 58 9.91 6.08 15.11
N PRO A 59 10.43 7.29 14.88
CA PRO A 59 9.61 8.49 14.77
C PRO A 59 8.75 8.47 13.49
N GLN A 60 7.61 9.18 13.51
CA GLN A 60 6.79 9.42 12.32
C GLN A 60 7.47 10.44 11.38
N PRO A 61 7.24 10.35 10.05
CA PRO A 61 6.37 9.40 9.35
C PRO A 61 7.02 8.03 9.15
N HIS A 62 6.22 6.96 9.23
CA HIS A 62 6.65 5.62 8.86
C HIS A 62 6.51 5.42 7.34
N LEU A 63 7.54 4.85 6.71
CA LEU A 63 7.59 4.74 5.25
C LEU A 63 7.78 3.27 4.84
N VAL A 64 7.04 2.87 3.82
CA VAL A 64 7.29 1.68 3.02
C VAL A 64 7.74 2.16 1.64
N ASN A 65 9.00 1.89 1.28
CA ASN A 65 9.51 2.24 -0.05
C ASN A 65 9.56 0.98 -0.92
N ILE A 66 9.00 1.10 -2.11
CA ILE A 66 8.94 0.03 -3.11
C ILE A 66 9.70 0.53 -4.34
N GLN A 67 10.82 -0.11 -4.66
CA GLN A 67 11.66 0.29 -5.79
C GLN A 67 11.72 -0.80 -6.85
N PHE A 68 11.19 -0.51 -8.03
CA PHE A 68 11.31 -1.39 -9.19
C PHE A 68 12.61 -1.12 -9.95
N ARG A 69 13.24 -2.19 -10.47
CA ARG A 69 14.48 -2.07 -11.27
C ARG A 69 14.27 -1.45 -12.65
N ARG A 70 13.04 -1.43 -13.13
CA ARG A 70 12.61 -0.87 -14.42
C ARG A 70 11.28 -0.17 -14.23
N LYS A 71 10.91 0.71 -15.17
CA LYS A 71 9.59 1.33 -15.17
C LYS A 71 8.53 0.22 -15.22
N THR A 72 7.75 0.10 -14.15
CA THR A 72 6.71 -0.90 -14.00
C THR A 72 5.38 -0.18 -13.86
N THR A 73 4.43 -0.52 -14.73
CA THR A 73 3.07 0.00 -14.63
C THR A 73 2.39 -0.69 -13.45
N ILE A 74 1.93 0.12 -12.49
CA ILE A 74 1.14 -0.35 -11.34
C ILE A 74 -0.32 0.03 -11.63
N HIS A 75 -1.20 -0.97 -11.60
CA HIS A 75 -2.62 -0.74 -11.78
C HIS A 75 -3.26 -0.38 -10.43
N ASP A 76 -3.09 -1.26 -9.44
CA ASP A 76 -3.64 -1.11 -8.10
C ASP A 76 -2.57 -1.31 -7.03
N VAL A 77 -2.73 -0.60 -5.91
CA VAL A 77 -2.01 -0.84 -4.66
C VAL A 77 -3.02 -1.25 -3.59
N CYS A 78 -2.91 -2.48 -3.10
CA CYS A 78 -3.76 -3.02 -2.05
C CYS A 78 -3.07 -2.87 -0.69
N ILE A 79 -3.74 -2.27 0.29
CA ILE A 79 -3.27 -2.18 1.67
C ILE A 79 -4.34 -2.79 2.58
N TYR A 80 -3.94 -3.76 3.38
CA TYR A 80 -4.78 -4.36 4.41
C TYR A 80 -4.54 -3.68 5.75
N THR A 81 -5.62 -3.29 6.41
CA THR A 81 -5.64 -2.72 7.75
C THR A 81 -6.87 -3.27 8.46
N ASP A 82 -6.85 -3.50 9.78
CA ASP A 82 -8.07 -3.83 10.52
C ASP A 82 -8.11 -3.02 11.82
N TYR A 83 -9.03 -2.07 11.91
CA TYR A 83 -9.16 -1.24 13.11
C TYR A 83 -9.42 -2.05 14.40
N LYS A 84 -10.13 -3.18 14.30
CA LYS A 84 -10.44 -4.00 15.48
C LYS A 84 -9.24 -4.78 15.98
N ALA A 85 -8.35 -5.20 15.07
CA ALA A 85 -7.15 -5.94 15.42
C ALA A 85 -6.00 -4.99 15.83
N ASP A 86 -5.87 -3.86 15.13
CA ASP A 86 -4.71 -2.96 15.23
C ASP A 86 -4.92 -1.79 16.21
N GLU A 87 -6.16 -1.45 16.53
CA GLU A 87 -6.53 -0.32 17.42
C GLU A 87 -5.81 1.00 17.09
N SER A 88 -4.79 1.36 17.88
CA SER A 88 -4.00 2.58 17.71
C SER A 88 -2.90 2.48 16.65
N TYR A 89 -2.59 1.25 16.19
CA TYR A 89 -1.62 1.00 15.12
C TYR A 89 -2.23 1.13 13.72
N THR A 90 -3.56 1.22 13.60
CA THR A 90 -4.23 1.46 12.32
C THR A 90 -3.82 2.82 11.74
N PRO A 91 -3.29 2.89 10.52
CA PRO A 91 -2.87 4.15 9.92
C PRO A 91 -4.08 5.06 9.63
N ASN A 92 -4.07 6.25 10.22
CA ASN A 92 -5.13 7.24 10.04
C ASN A 92 -5.02 8.01 8.71
N ARG A 93 -3.77 8.27 8.27
CA ARG A 93 -3.49 9.11 7.09
C ARG A 93 -2.37 8.52 6.24
N PRO A 94 -2.61 7.42 5.52
CA PRO A 94 -1.64 6.93 4.56
C PRO A 94 -1.48 7.92 3.40
N CYS A 95 -0.27 8.05 2.90
CA CYS A 95 0.02 8.82 1.70
C CYS A 95 0.81 7.94 0.73
N ILE A 96 0.31 7.83 -0.50
CA ILE A 96 1.01 7.13 -1.58
C ILE A 96 1.70 8.18 -2.44
N ARG A 97 3.02 8.04 -2.59
CA ARG A 97 3.83 8.88 -3.46
C ARG A 97 4.53 7.98 -4.46
N MET A 98 4.50 8.38 -5.73
CA MET A 98 5.23 7.71 -6.79
C MET A 98 6.29 8.66 -7.33
N ASP A 99 7.49 8.15 -7.58
CA ASP A 99 8.57 8.89 -8.20
C ASP A 99 9.17 8.06 -9.34
N CYS A 100 9.45 8.73 -10.44
CA CYS A 100 10.16 8.18 -11.59
C CYS A 100 11.47 8.95 -11.66
N GLY A 101 12.59 8.32 -11.26
CA GLY A 101 13.91 8.91 -11.44
C GLY A 101 14.07 9.40 -12.88
N ALA A 102 14.11 10.73 -13.05
CA ALA A 102 13.93 11.51 -14.28
C ALA A 102 12.47 11.66 -14.79
N VAL A 103 11.85 12.76 -14.36
CA VAL A 103 10.71 13.50 -14.96
C VAL A 103 9.48 12.67 -15.36
N GLY A 104 8.46 12.70 -14.48
CA GLY A 104 7.08 12.38 -14.84
C GLY A 104 6.39 11.51 -13.81
N VAL A 105 5.55 12.13 -12.98
CA VAL A 105 4.59 11.46 -12.09
C VAL A 105 3.36 11.06 -12.89
N ALA A 106 2.88 9.82 -12.70
CA ALA A 106 1.57 9.36 -13.14
C ALA A 106 0.89 8.71 -11.93
N PRO A 107 -0.43 8.86 -11.75
CA PRO A 107 -1.14 8.27 -10.62
C PRO A 107 -1.44 6.79 -10.91
N MET A 108 -1.58 5.94 -9.89
CA MET A 108 -2.65 4.94 -9.94
C MET A 108 -3.01 4.25 -8.61
N VAL A 109 -4.33 4.22 -8.45
CA VAL A 109 -5.30 3.47 -7.62
C VAL A 109 -4.85 2.86 -6.30
N ALA A 110 -5.53 3.32 -5.24
CA ALA A 110 -5.57 2.74 -3.92
C ALA A 110 -6.77 1.80 -3.80
N VAL A 111 -6.55 0.58 -3.33
CA VAL A 111 -7.58 -0.36 -2.91
C VAL A 111 -7.35 -0.64 -1.43
N GLY A 112 -8.28 -0.21 -0.58
CA GLY A 112 -8.20 -0.37 0.87
C GLY A 112 -9.26 -1.31 1.40
N ALA A 113 -8.87 -2.16 2.36
CA ALA A 113 -9.79 -2.69 3.35
C ALA A 113 -9.98 -1.64 4.46
N ASP A 114 -11.25 -1.37 4.80
CA ASP A 114 -11.78 -0.61 5.93
C ASP A 114 -11.19 0.77 6.31
N GLY A 115 -11.98 1.81 6.00
CA GLY A 115 -12.08 3.02 6.82
C GLY A 115 -10.98 4.07 6.66
N VAL A 116 -10.01 3.86 5.77
CA VAL A 116 -8.88 4.77 5.63
C VAL A 116 -9.19 5.95 4.70
N GLU A 117 -8.85 7.18 5.16
CA GLU A 117 -9.02 8.42 4.40
C GLU A 117 -7.82 8.64 3.47
N TRP A 118 -8.05 8.64 2.16
CA TRP A 118 -7.01 8.81 1.14
C TRP A 118 -7.03 10.23 0.58
N GLU A 119 -5.86 10.84 0.49
CA GLU A 119 -5.68 12.09 -0.25
C GLU A 119 -5.03 11.79 -1.59
N THR A 120 -5.81 11.90 -2.67
CA THR A 120 -5.28 11.86 -4.04
C THR A 120 -4.60 13.20 -4.31
N PHE A 121 -3.27 13.21 -4.45
CA PHE A 121 -2.59 14.41 -4.92
C PHE A 121 -2.94 14.65 -6.39
N PRO A 122 -3.28 15.90 -6.78
CA PRO A 122 -3.61 16.21 -8.16
C PRO A 122 -2.46 15.87 -9.10
N GLU A 123 -2.82 15.43 -10.30
CA GLU A 123 -1.93 15.16 -11.44
C GLU A 123 -1.23 16.43 -11.92
N ASN A 124 -0.29 16.97 -11.16
CA ASN A 124 0.51 18.08 -11.64
C ASN A 124 2.00 17.75 -11.49
N CYS A 125 2.63 17.61 -12.67
CA CYS A 125 4.06 17.85 -12.87
C CYS A 125 4.51 19.19 -12.25
#